data_AF-A0A6I5NXU9-F1
#
_entry.id   AF-A0A6I5NXU9-F1
#
_cell.length_a   1.000
_cell.length_b   1.000
_cell.length_c   1.000
_cell.angle_alpha   90.00
_cell.angle_beta   90.00
_cell.angle_gamma   90.00
#
_symmetry.space_group_name_H-M   'P 1'
#
loop_
_entity.id
_entity.type
_entity.pdbx_description
1 polymer ?
#
loop_
_entity_poly.entity_id
_entity_poly.type
_entity_poly.pdbx_seq_one_letter_code
_entity_poly.pdbx_strand_id
1 'polypeptide(L)'
;MKLPELKQQTYRMWRDLLAANDAVVQPEQFKPEVRSMGDLRCKSTWQRALARFTALFYIDTCLEAWSLITCQLNFEEATWHYDIRHLIIDEFLRHPDGPDLICAGLEQLFSTDFTPQEQQQGYGFFRLVAEQPGLRTIVNTAEFDGRKHLLTGAA
;
A
#
# COMPACT_ATOMS: atom_id res chain seq x y z
N MET A 1 14.32 9.56 0.95
CA MET A 1 14.26 10.40 2.20
C MET A 1 15.48 10.25 3.13
N LYS A 2 15.89 11.32 3.83
CA LYS A 2 16.89 11.32 4.93
C LYS A 2 16.26 10.94 6.28
N LEU A 3 17.06 10.58 7.29
CA LEU A 3 16.55 10.09 8.59
C LEU A 3 15.67 11.10 9.35
N PRO A 4 16.00 12.41 9.44
CA PRO A 4 15.12 13.37 10.12
C PRO A 4 13.76 13.51 9.43
N GLU A 5 13.75 13.60 8.10
CA GLU A 5 12.52 13.65 7.28
C GLU A 5 11.69 12.40 7.48
N LEU A 6 12.32 11.23 7.48
CA LEU A 6 11.67 9.95 7.68
C LEU A 6 10.98 9.87 9.05
N LYS A 7 11.64 10.32 10.12
CA LYS A 7 11.04 10.40 11.47
C LYS A 7 9.81 11.30 11.49
N GLN A 8 9.90 12.47 10.85
CA GLN A 8 8.79 13.41 10.76
C GLN A 8 7.61 12.83 9.99
N GLN A 9 7.88 12.19 8.84
CA GLN A 9 6.84 11.57 8.02
C GLN A 9 6.20 10.37 8.74
N THR A 10 6.99 9.58 9.46
CA THR A 10 6.50 8.48 10.32
C THR A 10 5.54 9.00 11.38
N TYR A 11 5.89 10.09 12.07
CA TYR A 11 5.03 10.70 13.08
C TYR A 11 3.73 11.24 12.51
N ARG A 12 3.80 11.91 11.34
CA ARG A 12 2.60 12.40 10.64
C ARG A 12 1.65 11.26 10.31
N MET A 13 2.16 10.21 9.65
CA MET A 13 1.33 9.07 9.27
C MET A 13 0.73 8.34 10.48
N TRP A 14 1.51 8.15 11.55
CA TRP A 14 1.00 7.58 12.79
C TRP A 14 -0.14 8.39 13.39
N ARG A 15 0.01 9.72 13.43
CA ARG A 15 -1.03 10.62 13.92
C ARG A 15 -2.27 10.60 13.01
N ASP A 16 -2.07 10.59 11.70
CA ASP A 16 -3.17 10.59 10.72
C ASP A 16 -3.94 9.26 10.78
N LEU A 17 -3.26 8.12 11.02
CA LEU A 17 -3.86 6.82 11.34
C LEU A 17 -4.71 6.86 12.62
N LEU A 18 -4.19 7.44 13.71
CA LEU A 18 -4.97 7.56 14.94
C LEU A 18 -6.20 8.46 14.74
N ALA A 19 -6.04 9.56 14.00
CA ALA A 19 -7.15 10.46 13.70
C ALA A 19 -8.23 9.80 12.83
N ALA A 20 -7.85 8.99 11.85
CA ALA A 20 -8.79 8.22 11.03
C ALA A 20 -9.63 7.22 11.85
N ASN A 21 -9.07 6.75 12.96
CA ASN A 21 -9.71 5.80 13.89
C ASN A 21 -10.38 6.49 15.10
N ASP A 22 -10.58 7.81 15.05
CA ASP A 22 -11.12 8.62 16.16
C ASP A 22 -10.38 8.42 17.50
N ALA A 23 -9.11 8.00 17.44
CA ALA A 23 -8.30 7.73 18.61
C ALA A 23 -7.65 9.01 19.13
N VAL A 24 -7.60 9.16 20.46
CA VAL A 24 -6.92 10.29 21.10
C VAL A 24 -5.41 10.13 20.93
N VAL A 25 -4.80 11.08 20.21
CA VAL A 25 -3.35 11.13 19.99
C VAL A 25 -2.64 11.40 21.31
N GLN A 26 -1.81 10.45 21.75
CA GLN A 26 -0.90 10.60 22.90
C GLN A 26 0.54 10.53 22.40
N PRO A 27 1.20 11.67 22.12
CA PRO A 27 2.52 11.72 21.48
C PRO A 27 3.60 10.89 22.19
N GLU A 28 3.44 10.67 23.50
CA GLU A 28 4.32 9.86 24.35
C GLU A 28 4.34 8.38 23.92
N GLN A 29 3.26 7.89 23.30
CA GLN A 29 3.12 6.50 22.83
C GLN A 29 3.84 6.24 21.51
N PHE A 30 4.10 7.28 20.71
CA PHE A 30 4.69 7.14 19.39
C PHE A 30 6.06 6.42 19.40
N LYS A 31 6.99 6.89 20.23
CA LYS A 31 8.34 6.29 20.29
C LYS A 31 8.34 4.85 20.82
N PRO A 32 7.60 4.51 21.90
CA PRO A 32 7.40 3.13 22.31
C PRO A 32 6.89 2.23 21.19
N GLU A 33 5.89 2.68 20.43
CA GLU A 33 5.31 1.90 19.34
C GLU A 33 6.31 1.66 18.21
N VAL A 34 7.02 2.70 17.74
CA VAL A 34 8.08 2.55 16.74
C VAL A 34 9.21 1.64 17.25
N ARG A 35 9.54 1.69 18.55
CA ARG A 35 10.60 0.86 19.16
C ARG A 35 10.23 -0.63 19.14
N SER A 36 8.95 -0.97 19.21
CA SER A 36 8.49 -2.37 19.07
C SER A 36 8.91 -2.99 17.73
N MET A 37 9.20 -2.16 16.72
CA MET A 37 9.57 -2.57 15.37
C MET A 37 11.08 -2.63 15.15
N GLY A 38 11.88 -2.15 16.11
CA GLY A 38 13.36 -2.19 16.05
C GLY A 38 14.07 -1.04 16.78
N ASP A 39 15.37 -0.88 16.49
CA ASP A 39 16.21 0.16 17.08
C ASP A 39 15.94 1.54 16.46
N LEU A 40 15.63 2.54 17.30
CA LEU A 40 15.31 3.92 16.90
C LEU A 40 16.50 4.70 16.28
N ARG A 41 17.72 4.16 16.35
CA ARG A 41 18.91 4.72 15.69
C ARG A 41 19.02 4.28 14.23
N CYS A 42 18.39 3.16 13.87
CA CYS A 42 18.49 2.55 12.54
C CYS A 42 17.44 3.14 11.58
N LYS A 43 17.88 3.56 10.39
CA LYS A 43 16.97 4.07 9.35
C LYS A 43 15.91 3.06 8.93
N SER A 44 16.27 1.78 8.85
CA SER A 44 15.37 0.68 8.48
C SER A 44 14.18 0.54 9.42
N THR A 45 14.37 0.73 10.74
CA THR A 45 13.27 0.73 11.72
C THR A 45 12.22 1.78 11.37
N TRP A 46 12.65 2.98 11.02
CA TRP A 46 11.75 4.07 10.65
C TRP A 46 11.09 3.84 9.29
N GLN A 47 11.79 3.23 8.32
CA GLN A 47 11.19 2.87 7.04
C GLN A 47 10.08 1.83 7.24
N ARG A 48 10.31 0.82 8.08
CA ARG A 48 9.30 -0.20 8.42
C ARG A 48 8.11 0.40 9.17
N ALA A 49 8.36 1.27 10.15
CA ALA A 49 7.30 1.94 10.88
C ALA A 49 6.44 2.82 9.99
N LEU A 50 7.07 3.64 9.13
CA LEU A 50 6.34 4.45 8.17
C LEU A 50 5.52 3.57 7.21
N ALA A 51 6.13 2.51 6.67
CA ALA A 51 5.42 1.58 5.80
C ALA A 51 4.21 0.94 6.48
N ARG A 52 4.36 0.50 7.73
CA ARG A 52 3.26 -0.10 8.51
C ARG A 52 2.14 0.90 8.77
N PHE A 53 2.45 2.10 9.25
CA PHE A 53 1.41 3.11 9.50
C PHE A 53 0.71 3.55 8.21
N THR A 54 1.43 3.65 7.09
CA THR A 54 0.83 3.94 5.80
C THR A 54 -0.07 2.81 5.32
N ALA A 55 0.37 1.55 5.45
CA ALA A 55 -0.44 0.40 5.07
C ALA A 55 -1.74 0.33 5.88
N LEU A 56 -1.67 0.46 7.22
CA LEU A 56 -2.84 0.50 8.08
C LEU A 56 -3.76 1.68 7.77
N PHE A 57 -3.18 2.86 7.53
CA PHE A 57 -3.97 4.03 7.14
C PHE A 57 -4.73 3.79 5.83
N TYR A 58 -4.10 3.17 4.83
CA TYR A 58 -4.77 2.84 3.58
C TYR A 58 -5.88 1.82 3.76
N ILE A 59 -5.73 0.85 4.66
CA ILE A 59 -6.78 -0.12 4.98
C ILE A 59 -7.95 0.56 5.69
N ASP A 60 -7.68 1.29 6.77
CA ASP A 60 -8.70 1.89 7.63
C ASP A 60 -9.47 3.04 6.94
N THR A 61 -8.85 3.69 5.94
CA THR A 61 -9.48 4.77 5.18
C THR A 61 -9.94 4.36 3.77
N CYS A 62 -9.87 3.07 3.44
CA CYS A 62 -10.33 2.56 2.15
C CYS A 62 -11.86 2.63 2.07
N LEU A 63 -12.40 3.66 1.41
CA LEU A 63 -13.83 3.76 1.12
C LEU A 63 -14.24 2.87 -0.06
N GLU A 64 -13.38 2.79 -1.09
CA GLU A 64 -13.64 2.03 -2.31
C GLU A 64 -12.39 1.27 -2.76
N ALA A 65 -12.51 -0.04 -3.00
CA ALA A 65 -11.39 -0.91 -3.33
C ALA A 65 -10.74 -0.56 -4.68
N TRP A 66 -11.50 -0.07 -5.67
CA TRP A 66 -10.93 0.49 -6.90
C TRP A 66 -10.00 1.69 -6.64
N SER A 67 -10.42 2.61 -5.75
CA SER A 67 -9.63 3.80 -5.43
C SER A 67 -8.29 3.43 -4.80
N LEU A 68 -8.27 2.38 -3.96
CA LEU A 68 -7.06 1.82 -3.35
C LEU A 68 -5.99 1.50 -4.42
N ILE A 69 -6.38 0.88 -5.53
CA ILE A 69 -5.46 0.48 -6.59
C ILE A 69 -5.01 1.68 -7.43
N THR A 70 -5.92 2.61 -7.74
CA THR A 70 -5.64 3.72 -8.66
C THR A 70 -5.05 4.96 -7.99
N CYS A 71 -5.21 5.10 -6.67
CA CYS A 71 -4.73 6.24 -5.90
C CYS A 71 -3.69 5.86 -4.86
N GLN A 72 -4.03 5.02 -3.88
CA GLN A 72 -3.17 4.78 -2.70
C GLN A 72 -1.97 3.88 -3.01
N LEU A 73 -2.18 2.79 -3.75
CA LEU A 73 -1.14 1.83 -4.13
C LEU A 73 -0.54 2.10 -5.53
N ASN A 74 -0.99 3.18 -6.17
CA ASN A 74 -0.47 3.64 -7.45
C ASN A 74 0.81 4.48 -7.28
N PHE A 75 1.90 3.83 -6.93
CA PHE A 75 3.13 4.53 -6.55
C PHE A 75 3.88 5.15 -7.75
N GLU A 76 4.09 6.46 -7.68
CA GLU A 76 4.85 7.23 -8.67
C GLU A 76 6.23 7.64 -8.16
N GLU A 77 7.23 7.67 -9.04
CA GLU A 77 8.63 7.99 -8.69
C GLU A 77 8.82 9.35 -8.02
N ALA A 78 7.95 10.31 -8.36
CA ALA A 78 8.00 11.66 -7.81
C ALA A 78 7.49 11.75 -6.35
N THR A 79 6.87 10.69 -5.82
CA THR A 79 6.25 10.70 -4.50
C THR A 79 7.20 10.25 -3.39
N TRP A 80 6.98 10.76 -2.18
CA TRP A 80 7.85 10.47 -1.03
C TRP A 80 7.88 8.98 -0.65
N HIS A 81 6.78 8.26 -0.90
CA HIS A 81 6.61 6.87 -0.51
C HIS A 81 7.19 5.89 -1.54
N TYR A 82 7.62 6.37 -2.72
CA TYR A 82 8.17 5.50 -3.76
C TYR A 82 9.37 4.67 -3.29
N ASP A 83 10.28 5.27 -2.50
CA ASP A 83 11.46 4.61 -1.92
C ASP A 83 11.10 3.43 -1.01
N ILE A 84 9.89 3.42 -0.44
CA ILE A 84 9.43 2.43 0.54
C ILE A 84 8.21 1.65 0.06
N ARG A 85 7.80 1.81 -1.20
CA ARG A 85 6.57 1.21 -1.78
C ARG A 85 6.46 -0.29 -1.56
N HIS A 86 7.57 -1.02 -1.70
CA HIS A 86 7.62 -2.45 -1.46
C HIS A 86 7.35 -2.80 0.00
N LEU A 87 7.90 -2.02 0.94
CA LEU A 87 7.62 -2.23 2.37
C LEU A 87 6.17 -1.92 2.70
N ILE A 88 5.57 -0.89 2.09
CA ILE A 88 4.16 -0.56 2.29
C ILE A 88 3.29 -1.74 1.86
N ILE A 89 3.51 -2.27 0.66
CA ILE A 89 2.80 -3.46 0.18
C ILE A 89 3.02 -4.66 1.08
N ASP A 90 4.26 -4.93 1.49
CA ASP A 90 4.54 -6.10 2.31
C ASP A 90 3.81 -6.02 3.68
N GLU A 91 3.67 -4.82 4.26
CA GLU A 91 2.86 -4.60 5.46
C GLU A 91 1.37 -4.68 5.17
N PHE A 92 0.92 -4.14 4.03
CA PHE A 92 -0.48 -4.18 3.59
C PHE A 92 -0.95 -5.63 3.41
N LEU A 93 -0.18 -6.46 2.71
CA LEU A 93 -0.46 -7.88 2.47
C LEU A 93 -0.36 -8.74 3.73
N ARG A 94 0.33 -8.28 4.77
CA ARG A 94 0.37 -8.97 6.07
C ARG A 94 -0.87 -8.69 6.92
N HIS A 95 -1.63 -7.64 6.60
CA HIS A 95 -2.91 -7.40 7.24
C HIS A 95 -3.94 -8.42 6.74
N PRO A 96 -4.80 -8.99 7.61
CA PRO A 96 -5.80 -9.98 7.21
C PRO A 96 -6.67 -9.53 6.02
N ASP A 97 -7.12 -8.27 6.04
CA ASP A 97 -8.02 -7.73 5.01
C ASP A 97 -7.29 -7.26 3.73
N GLY A 98 -5.96 -7.15 3.76
CA GLY A 98 -5.18 -6.55 2.67
C GLY A 98 -5.34 -7.29 1.33
N PRO A 99 -5.11 -8.62 1.28
CA PRO A 99 -5.30 -9.38 0.05
C PRO A 99 -6.72 -9.26 -0.53
N ASP A 100 -7.75 -9.33 0.32
CA ASP A 100 -9.15 -9.27 -0.11
C ASP A 100 -9.51 -7.90 -0.69
N LEU A 101 -9.00 -6.81 -0.10
CA LEU A 101 -9.17 -5.46 -0.65
C LEU A 101 -8.51 -5.29 -2.02
N ILE A 102 -7.34 -5.90 -2.23
CA ILE A 102 -6.68 -5.88 -3.55
C ILE A 102 -7.51 -6.67 -4.57
N CYS A 103 -7.98 -7.87 -4.21
CA CYS A 103 -8.82 -8.68 -5.09
C CYS A 103 -10.10 -7.92 -5.47
N ALA A 104 -10.82 -7.37 -4.49
CA ALA A 104 -12.04 -6.60 -4.73
C ALA A 104 -11.78 -5.36 -5.61
N GLY A 105 -10.65 -4.68 -5.41
CA GLY A 105 -10.26 -3.53 -6.24
C GLY A 105 -9.96 -3.90 -7.68
N LEU A 106 -9.31 -5.04 -7.89
CA LEU A 106 -9.03 -5.59 -9.22
C LEU A 106 -10.30 -6.09 -9.90
N GLU A 107 -11.17 -6.80 -9.18
CA GLU A 107 -12.48 -7.22 -9.69
C GLU A 107 -13.30 -6.02 -10.14
N GLN A 108 -13.37 -4.96 -9.32
CA GLN A 108 -14.01 -3.70 -9.71
C GLN A 108 -13.37 -3.12 -10.96
N LEU A 109 -12.03 -3.06 -11.03
CA LEU A 109 -11.24 -2.61 -12.19
C LEU A 109 -11.41 -3.45 -13.46
N PHE A 110 -11.92 -4.67 -13.38
CA PHE A 110 -12.12 -5.52 -14.55
C PHE A 110 -13.60 -5.85 -14.82
N SER A 111 -14.50 -5.43 -13.93
CA SER A 111 -15.94 -5.69 -14.03
C SER A 111 -16.68 -4.77 -15.02
N THR A 112 -16.10 -3.62 -15.34
CA THR A 112 -16.62 -2.66 -16.33
C THR A 112 -15.66 -2.54 -17.52
N ASP A 113 -16.19 -2.21 -18.70
CA ASP A 113 -15.35 -1.83 -19.85
C ASP A 113 -14.68 -0.48 -19.53
N PHE A 114 -13.50 -0.53 -18.91
CA PHE A 114 -12.75 0.68 -18.59
C PHE A 114 -12.22 1.35 -19.85
N THR A 115 -12.16 2.67 -19.80
CA THR A 115 -11.45 3.45 -20.81
C THR A 115 -9.95 3.17 -20.70
N PRO A 116 -9.17 3.24 -21.80
CA PRO A 116 -7.71 3.13 -21.75
C PRO A 116 -7.03 4.08 -20.76
N GLN A 117 -7.70 5.19 -20.41
CA GLN A 117 -7.24 6.17 -19.45
C GLN A 117 -7.24 5.64 -18.00
N GLU A 118 -8.25 4.86 -17.61
CA GLU A 118 -8.37 4.31 -16.26
C GLU A 118 -7.42 3.13 -16.04
N GLN A 119 -7.14 2.35 -17.08
CA GLN A 119 -6.06 1.36 -17.04
C GLN A 119 -4.67 2.00 -16.87
N GLN A 120 -4.45 3.17 -17.47
CA GLN A 120 -3.22 3.95 -17.26
C GLN A 120 -3.14 4.53 -15.84
N GLN A 121 -4.27 4.82 -15.18
CA GLN A 121 -4.29 5.30 -13.80
C GLN A 121 -3.86 4.25 -12.78
N GLY A 122 -3.93 2.95 -13.08
CA GLY A 122 -3.39 1.88 -12.22
C GLY A 122 -1.93 1.51 -12.49
N TYR A 123 -1.24 2.19 -13.42
CA TYR A 123 0.04 1.74 -13.97
C TYR A 123 1.14 1.54 -12.91
N GLY A 124 1.22 2.42 -11.91
CA GLY A 124 2.19 2.31 -10.82
C GLY A 124 1.99 1.04 -9.98
N PHE A 125 0.74 0.65 -9.74
CA PHE A 125 0.42 -0.61 -9.06
C PHE A 125 0.80 -1.83 -9.92
N PHE A 126 0.44 -1.86 -11.20
CA PHE A 126 0.76 -3.00 -12.06
C PHE A 126 2.27 -3.19 -12.25
N ARG A 127 3.03 -2.09 -12.35
CA ARG A 127 4.50 -2.13 -12.36
C ARG A 127 5.06 -2.76 -11.08
N LEU A 128 4.49 -2.41 -9.93
CA LEU A 128 4.88 -2.96 -8.64
C LEU A 128 4.58 -4.47 -8.52
N VAL A 129 3.42 -4.92 -9.02
CA VAL A 129 3.08 -6.35 -9.13
C VAL A 129 4.11 -7.08 -10.00
N ALA A 130 4.52 -6.47 -11.12
CA ALA A 130 5.57 -7.04 -11.96
C ALA A 130 6.93 -7.14 -11.24
N GLU A 131 7.17 -6.40 -10.16
CA GLU A 131 8.42 -6.47 -9.40
C GLU A 131 8.38 -7.50 -8.25
N GLN A 132 7.19 -7.94 -7.80
CA GLN A 132 7.04 -8.78 -6.59
C GLN A 132 6.30 -10.12 -6.84
N PRO A 133 6.96 -11.28 -6.65
CA PRO A 133 6.35 -12.61 -6.85
C PRO A 133 5.13 -12.90 -5.95
N GLY A 134 5.10 -12.37 -4.72
CA GLY A 134 3.98 -12.58 -3.78
C GLY A 134 2.68 -11.91 -4.25
N LEU A 135 2.77 -10.65 -4.68
CA LEU A 135 1.65 -9.92 -5.29
C LEU A 135 1.15 -10.60 -6.57
N ARG A 136 2.06 -11.09 -7.43
CA ARG A 136 1.68 -11.79 -8.66
C ARG A 136 0.78 -12.99 -8.39
N THR A 137 1.00 -13.71 -7.29
CA THR A 137 0.18 -14.87 -6.93
C THR A 137 -1.25 -14.44 -6.62
N ILE A 138 -1.43 -13.37 -5.84
CA ILE A 138 -2.73 -12.79 -5.48
C ILE A 138 -3.47 -12.27 -6.72
N VAL A 139 -2.77 -11.54 -7.59
CA VAL A 139 -3.35 -11.02 -8.84
C VAL A 139 -3.77 -12.15 -9.77
N ASN A 140 -2.94 -13.18 -9.94
CA ASN A 140 -3.27 -14.35 -10.77
C ASN A 140 -4.46 -15.15 -10.20
N THR A 141 -4.66 -15.17 -8.89
CA THR A 141 -5.85 -15.78 -8.28
C THR A 141 -7.11 -14.93 -8.44
N ALA A 142 -6.99 -13.59 -8.43
CA ALA A 142 -8.10 -12.69 -8.72
C ALA A 142 -8.57 -12.80 -10.19
N GLU A 143 -7.66 -13.06 -11.13
CA GLU A 143 -8.03 -13.38 -12.53
C GLU A 143 -8.82 -14.71 -12.67
N PHE A 144 -8.85 -15.55 -11.63
CA PHE A 144 -9.35 -16.93 -11.74
C PHE A 144 -10.86 -17.12 -11.53
N ASP A 145 -11.62 -16.06 -11.20
CA ASP A 145 -13.09 -16.10 -11.18
C ASP A 145 -13.74 -15.27 -12.32
N GLY A 146 -12.93 -14.61 -13.15
CA GLY A 146 -13.40 -13.57 -14.06
C GLY A 146 -13.22 -13.81 -15.56
N ARG A 147 -12.00 -14.01 -16.07
CA ARG A 147 -11.70 -14.20 -17.52
C ARG A 147 -10.21 -14.49 -17.73
N LYS A 148 -9.90 -15.68 -18.25
CA LYS A 148 -8.55 -16.22 -18.55
C LYS A 148 -7.77 -15.58 -19.71
N HIS A 149 -8.09 -14.36 -20.13
CA HIS A 149 -7.45 -13.77 -21.30
C HIS A 149 -7.10 -12.32 -21.00
N LEU A 150 -5.83 -12.05 -20.66
CA LEU A 150 -5.14 -10.80 -21.05
C LEU A 150 -3.64 -10.74 -20.71
N LEU A 151 -3.04 -11.70 -20.00
CA LEU A 151 -1.59 -11.65 -19.69
C LEU A 151 -0.68 -12.62 -20.48
N THR A 152 -1.19 -13.38 -21.45
CA THR A 152 -0.35 -14.15 -22.39
C THR A 152 -0.23 -13.38 -23.71
N GLY A 153 0.64 -12.37 -23.75
CA GLY A 153 0.80 -11.53 -24.93
C GLY A 153 2.11 -10.75 -24.97
N ALA A 154 3.23 -11.41 -24.68
CA ALA A 154 4.56 -10.94 -25.08
C ALA A 154 5.57 -12.10 -25.05
N ALA A 155 5.67 -12.80 -26.18
CA ALA A 155 6.86 -13.53 -26.59
C ALA A 155 7.02 -13.33 -28.11
#